data_AF-A0A241Q2R4-F1
#
_entry.id   AF-A0A241Q2R4-F1
#
_cell.length_a   1.000
_cell.length_b   1.000
_cell.length_c   1.000
_cell.angle_alpha   90.00
_cell.angle_beta   90.00
_cell.angle_gamma   90.00
#
_symmetry.space_group_name_H-M   'P 1'
#
loop_
_entity.id
_entity.type
_entity.pdbx_description
1 polymer ?
#
loop_
_entity_poly.entity_id
_entity_poly.type
_entity_poly.pdbx_seq_one_letter_code
_entity_poly.pdbx_strand_id
1 'polypeptide(L)'
;MFKKFLLLCLFICLSIPAFSHFQLIYTPDLNISEKSTVPFQIFFTEHIANGVKSKNLNMGKDDNGGFQDVEEFFVVHRGSKNDLKSVLSPIKFGTKGNQSSGYKFNFGANDNGDWVFVLIPYPYFEEREGTHMQQITKVITNRGGEETDWKNRVIEGYPEIIPLTNPITWKDNMFKGQVVNNNGKPVSDIKVLIEYLNADIENSQFSDTLKQDKKLTMTLYTDANGYFSFTPVHSGYWGIVALNVGGEKFKNNRGLSQDAVLWIYAE
;
A
#
# COMPACT_ATOMS: atom_id res chain seq x y z
N MET A 1 -59.43 9.03 -10.09
CA MET A 1 -58.54 10.21 -10.18
C MET A 1 -57.11 9.76 -9.91
N PHE A 2 -56.31 9.80 -10.97
CA PHE A 2 -54.83 9.69 -11.04
C PHE A 2 -54.16 10.71 -10.08
N LYS A 3 -52.98 10.54 -9.46
CA LYS A 3 -51.71 9.87 -9.79
C LYS A 3 -50.96 9.59 -8.47
N LYS A 4 -50.41 8.39 -8.26
CA LYS A 4 -49.31 8.16 -7.31
C LYS A 4 -48.01 8.45 -8.07
N PHE A 5 -47.26 9.47 -7.66
CA PHE A 5 -45.95 9.77 -8.20
C PHE A 5 -44.94 8.79 -7.57
N LEU A 6 -44.56 7.75 -8.31
CA LEU A 6 -43.45 6.88 -7.94
C LEU A 6 -42.18 7.57 -8.41
N LEU A 7 -41.45 8.19 -7.48
CA LEU A 7 -40.15 8.79 -7.76
C LEU A 7 -39.14 7.64 -7.93
N LEU A 8 -38.89 7.26 -9.18
CA LEU A 8 -37.83 6.31 -9.53
C LEU A 8 -36.49 7.06 -9.39
N CYS A 9 -35.83 6.95 -8.25
CA CYS A 9 -34.44 7.37 -8.10
C CYS A 9 -33.57 6.46 -8.97
N LEU A 10 -33.26 6.95 -10.17
CA LEU A 10 -32.26 6.36 -11.05
C LEU A 10 -30.89 6.54 -10.38
N PHE A 11 -30.41 5.50 -9.66
CA PHE A 11 -29.01 5.41 -9.26
C PHE A 11 -28.19 5.24 -10.54
N ILE A 12 -27.69 6.36 -11.07
CA ILE A 12 -26.66 6.32 -12.10
C ILE A 12 -25.40 5.83 -11.38
N CYS A 13 -25.10 4.54 -11.50
CA CYS A 13 -23.75 4.02 -11.21
C CYS A 13 -22.81 4.64 -12.24
N LEU A 14 -22.35 5.86 -11.97
CA LEU A 14 -21.15 6.38 -12.60
C LEU A 14 -20.04 5.43 -12.15
N SER A 15 -19.58 4.57 -13.05
CA SER A 15 -18.34 3.82 -12.89
C SER A 15 -17.21 4.83 -12.86
N ILE A 16 -16.91 5.34 -11.67
CA ILE A 16 -15.75 6.20 -11.42
C ILE A 16 -14.53 5.35 -11.80
N PRO A 17 -13.64 5.84 -12.68
CA PRO A 17 -12.37 5.17 -12.90
C PRO A 17 -11.67 5.06 -11.55
N ALA A 18 -11.55 3.84 -11.03
CA ALA A 18 -10.78 3.59 -9.83
C ALA A 18 -9.31 3.79 -10.20
N PHE A 19 -8.76 4.96 -9.88
CA PHE A 19 -7.32 5.17 -9.92
C PHE A 19 -6.71 4.23 -8.87
N SER A 20 -5.62 3.54 -9.23
CA SER A 20 -4.88 2.75 -8.26
C SER A 20 -3.90 3.69 -7.58
N HIS A 21 -4.15 3.98 -6.31
CA HIS A 21 -3.24 4.73 -5.49
C HIS A 21 -2.35 3.76 -4.72
N PHE A 22 -1.11 4.16 -4.47
CA PHE A 22 -0.17 3.34 -3.72
C PHE A 22 0.70 4.20 -2.81
N GLN A 23 0.56 4.00 -1.50
CA GLN A 23 1.57 4.38 -0.52
C GLN A 23 2.64 3.29 -0.45
N LEU A 24 3.89 3.74 -0.56
CA LEU A 24 5.05 2.87 -0.61
C LEU A 24 5.89 3.02 0.65
N ILE A 25 6.42 1.91 1.12
CA ILE A 25 7.60 1.86 1.99
C ILE A 25 8.64 1.10 1.18
N TYR A 26 9.47 1.84 0.45
CA TYR A 26 10.42 1.29 -0.52
C TYR A 26 11.82 1.19 0.06
N THR A 27 12.48 0.08 -0.20
CA THR A 27 13.93 -0.08 -0.07
C THR A 27 14.47 -0.85 -1.28
N PRO A 28 15.73 -0.69 -1.69
CA PRO A 28 16.28 -1.48 -2.79
C PRO A 28 16.31 -2.99 -2.51
N ASP A 29 16.34 -3.42 -1.24
CA ASP A 29 16.50 -4.84 -0.89
C ASP A 29 15.62 -5.23 0.29
N LEU A 30 14.76 -6.22 0.10
CA LEU A 30 13.99 -6.84 1.19
C LEU A 30 14.80 -7.92 1.94
N ASN A 31 15.77 -8.55 1.29
CA ASN A 31 16.77 -9.37 1.98
C ASN A 31 17.91 -8.46 2.47
N ILE A 32 18.02 -8.33 3.79
CA ILE A 32 18.93 -7.38 4.44
C ILE A 32 20.06 -8.07 5.22
N SER A 33 20.29 -9.36 4.95
CA SER A 33 21.26 -10.21 5.68
C SER A 33 22.67 -9.63 5.74
N GLU A 34 23.17 -9.12 4.61
CA GLU A 34 24.54 -8.59 4.47
C GLU A 34 24.63 -7.08 4.72
N LYS A 35 23.61 -6.49 5.36
CA LYS A 35 23.49 -5.04 5.52
C LYS A 35 23.55 -4.62 6.98
N SER A 36 24.40 -3.65 7.27
CA SER A 36 24.42 -2.96 8.57
C SER A 36 23.35 -1.88 8.64
N THR A 37 23.03 -1.25 7.50
CA THR A 37 22.03 -0.20 7.39
C THR A 37 21.34 -0.28 6.03
N VAL A 38 20.03 -0.08 6.04
CA VAL A 38 19.15 -0.21 4.89
C VAL A 38 18.43 1.13 4.70
N PRO A 39 18.56 1.78 3.52
CA PRO A 39 17.85 3.01 3.24
C PRO A 39 16.41 2.71 2.83
N PHE A 40 15.50 3.53 3.33
CA PHE A 40 14.09 3.47 2.99
C PHE A 40 13.56 4.82 2.53
N GLN A 41 12.55 4.79 1.67
CA GLN A 41 11.78 5.94 1.22
C GLN A 41 10.29 5.63 1.31
N ILE A 42 9.53 6.63 1.73
CA ILE A 42 8.07 6.57 1.85
C ILE A 42 7.49 7.68 0.99
N PHE A 43 6.59 7.32 0.09
CA PHE A 43 5.96 8.27 -0.83
C PHE A 43 4.61 7.74 -1.33
N PHE A 44 3.84 8.59 -2.01
CA PHE A 44 2.49 8.27 -2.47
C PHE A 44 2.32 8.64 -3.95
N THR A 45 1.72 7.75 -4.75
CA THR A 45 1.62 7.95 -6.20
C THR A 45 0.46 7.16 -6.82
N GLU A 46 0.05 7.55 -8.02
CA GLU A 46 -0.98 6.87 -8.83
C GLU A 46 -0.34 5.92 -9.85
N HIS A 47 -0.92 4.74 -10.05
CA HIS A 47 -0.55 3.78 -11.09
C HIS A 47 0.96 3.54 -11.17
N ILE A 48 1.56 2.90 -10.16
CA ILE A 48 3.00 2.65 -10.07
C ILE A 48 3.57 1.89 -11.30
N ALA A 49 2.72 1.19 -12.05
CA ALA A 49 3.05 0.56 -13.33
C ALA A 49 3.50 1.57 -14.42
N ASN A 50 3.15 2.84 -14.28
CA ASN A 50 3.49 3.91 -15.23
C ASN A 50 4.85 4.57 -14.93
N GLY A 51 5.51 4.21 -13.82
CA GLY A 51 6.83 4.72 -13.44
C GLY A 51 6.90 6.25 -13.42
N VAL A 52 7.83 6.84 -14.17
CA VAL A 52 8.01 8.31 -14.24
C VAL A 52 6.75 9.08 -14.69
N LYS A 53 5.82 8.43 -15.39
CA LYS A 53 4.54 9.03 -15.83
C LYS A 53 3.45 8.99 -14.75
N SER A 54 3.67 8.27 -13.66
CA SER A 54 2.78 8.24 -12.50
C SER A 54 2.66 9.62 -11.88
N LYS A 55 1.45 10.00 -11.46
CA LYS A 55 1.23 11.27 -10.75
C LYS A 55 1.58 11.08 -9.28
N ASN A 56 2.56 11.84 -8.81
CA ASN A 56 2.97 11.80 -7.41
C ASN A 56 2.02 12.65 -6.55
N LEU A 57 1.74 12.16 -5.34
CA LEU A 57 0.72 12.71 -4.45
C LEU A 57 1.35 13.13 -3.12
N ASN A 58 0.99 14.32 -2.65
CA ASN A 58 1.44 14.79 -1.35
C ASN A 58 0.76 13.95 -0.26
N MET A 59 1.55 13.16 0.46
CA MET A 59 1.06 12.43 1.63
C MET A 59 0.39 13.39 2.61
N GLY A 60 -0.64 12.96 3.33
CA GLY A 60 -1.25 13.78 4.38
C GLY A 60 -1.95 15.07 3.92
N LYS A 61 -2.15 15.27 2.60
CA LYS A 61 -2.98 16.38 2.09
C LYS A 61 -4.42 16.23 2.62
N ASP A 62 -4.91 17.24 3.33
CA ASP A 62 -6.29 17.25 3.85
C ASP A 62 -7.26 17.99 2.91
N ASP A 63 -8.55 17.98 3.29
CA ASP A 63 -9.65 18.59 2.54
C ASP A 63 -9.71 20.12 2.63
N ASN A 64 -8.78 20.75 3.35
CA ASN A 64 -8.57 22.19 3.40
C ASN A 64 -7.28 22.62 2.66
N GLY A 65 -6.59 21.68 2.00
CA GLY A 65 -5.32 21.93 1.32
C GLY A 65 -4.11 22.01 2.25
N GLY A 66 -4.28 21.69 3.53
CA GLY A 66 -3.22 21.57 4.52
C GLY A 66 -2.45 20.26 4.39
N PHE A 67 -1.33 20.17 5.10
CA PHE A 67 -0.51 18.96 5.20
C PHE A 67 -0.51 18.49 6.66
N GLN A 68 -0.82 17.21 6.85
CA GLN A 68 -0.85 16.53 8.14
C GLN A 68 0.25 15.49 8.21
N ASP A 69 0.86 15.35 9.38
CA ASP A 69 1.90 14.35 9.62
C ASP A 69 1.32 12.93 9.60
N VAL A 70 2.19 11.95 9.38
CA VAL A 70 1.90 10.51 9.53
C VAL A 70 1.29 10.23 10.91
N GLU A 71 0.23 9.42 11.00
CA GLU A 71 -0.39 9.07 12.29
C GLU A 71 0.54 8.14 13.08
N GLU A 72 0.89 6.98 12.51
CA GLU A 72 1.85 6.02 13.06
C GLU A 72 2.84 5.54 11.99
N PHE A 73 4.09 5.34 12.41
CA PHE A 73 5.08 4.61 11.63
C PHE A 73 5.90 3.76 12.58
N PHE A 74 5.87 2.45 12.40
CA PHE A 74 6.49 1.51 13.33
C PHE A 74 7.05 0.27 12.61
N VAL A 75 7.87 -0.49 13.32
CA VAL A 75 8.33 -1.80 12.89
C VAL A 75 7.96 -2.86 13.93
N VAL A 76 7.57 -4.04 13.46
CA VAL A 76 7.37 -5.23 14.31
C VAL A 76 8.46 -6.26 14.03
N HIS A 77 9.07 -6.77 15.10
CA HIS A 77 10.05 -7.84 15.07
C HIS A 77 9.83 -8.76 16.27
N ARG A 78 9.63 -10.06 16.02
CA ARG A 78 9.30 -11.09 17.01
C ARG A 78 8.16 -10.66 17.94
N GLY A 79 7.11 -10.11 17.36
CA GLY A 79 5.95 -9.56 18.06
C GLY A 79 6.18 -8.25 18.82
N SER A 80 7.41 -7.73 18.90
CA SER A 80 7.69 -6.43 19.54
C SER A 80 7.48 -5.29 18.57
N LYS A 81 6.57 -4.37 18.91
CA LYS A 81 6.32 -3.12 18.16
C LYS A 81 7.25 -2.00 18.64
N ASN A 82 7.96 -1.37 17.72
CA ASN A 82 8.82 -0.21 17.98
C ASN A 82 8.40 0.98 17.10
N ASP A 83 8.14 2.13 17.72
CA ASP A 83 7.85 3.37 16.98
C ASP A 83 9.09 3.86 16.22
N LEU A 84 8.88 4.29 14.98
CA LEU A 84 9.90 4.82 14.07
C LEU A 84 9.52 6.22 13.56
N LYS A 85 8.47 6.85 14.06
CA LYS A 85 7.99 8.13 13.52
C LYS A 85 9.03 9.23 13.68
N SER A 86 9.78 9.24 14.79
CA SER A 86 10.82 10.22 15.06
C SER A 86 12.05 10.14 14.14
N VAL A 87 12.24 9.04 13.41
CA VAL A 87 13.39 8.87 12.49
C VAL A 87 13.07 9.30 11.05
N LEU A 88 11.81 9.65 10.76
CA LEU A 88 11.39 10.10 9.44
C LEU A 88 11.97 11.48 9.12
N SER A 89 12.75 11.55 8.04
CA SER A 89 13.25 12.80 7.47
C SER A 89 12.44 13.17 6.23
N PRO A 90 11.88 14.38 6.12
CA PRO A 90 11.11 14.77 4.95
C PRO A 90 11.96 14.81 3.67
N ILE A 91 11.35 14.42 2.55
CA ILE A 91 11.92 14.51 1.20
C ILE A 91 10.91 15.05 0.19
N LYS A 92 11.41 15.44 -0.97
CA LYS A 92 10.60 15.62 -2.17
C LYS A 92 10.83 14.43 -3.10
N PHE A 93 9.76 13.71 -3.41
CA PHE A 93 9.81 12.59 -4.33
C PHE A 93 9.33 13.01 -5.72
N GLY A 94 10.09 12.70 -6.76
CA GLY A 94 9.75 12.95 -8.17
C GLY A 94 10.53 14.08 -8.84
N THR A 95 10.29 14.24 -10.14
CA THR A 95 10.93 15.24 -11.00
C THR A 95 10.22 16.59 -10.93
N LYS A 96 10.90 17.66 -11.35
CA LYS A 96 10.34 19.02 -11.38
C LYS A 96 9.00 19.04 -12.14
N GLY A 97 7.94 19.55 -11.50
CA GLY A 97 6.59 19.59 -12.06
C GLY A 97 5.71 18.39 -11.69
N ASN A 98 6.28 17.33 -11.12
CA ASN A 98 5.58 16.16 -10.59
C ASN A 98 6.19 15.72 -9.24
N GLN A 99 6.49 16.69 -8.38
CA GLN A 99 7.06 16.42 -7.05
C GLN A 99 5.97 16.31 -5.99
N SER A 100 6.19 15.45 -5.01
CA SER A 100 5.34 15.29 -3.84
C SER A 100 6.15 15.27 -2.54
N SER A 101 5.50 15.52 -1.41
CA SER A 101 6.04 15.22 -0.09
C SER A 101 6.13 13.72 0.16
N GLY A 102 7.25 13.31 0.77
CA GLY A 102 7.47 11.97 1.29
C GLY A 102 8.46 12.00 2.43
N TYR A 103 8.92 10.83 2.86
CA TYR A 103 9.90 10.68 3.92
C TYR A 103 11.02 9.71 3.51
N LYS A 104 12.17 9.81 4.16
CA LYS A 104 13.23 8.81 4.12
C LYS A 104 13.71 8.51 5.53
N PHE A 105 14.24 7.32 5.72
CA PHE A 105 14.94 6.94 6.95
C PHE A 105 15.97 5.86 6.63
N ASN A 106 16.88 5.63 7.57
CA ASN A 106 17.83 4.53 7.52
C ASN A 106 17.51 3.58 8.68
N PHE A 107 17.58 2.29 8.44
CA PHE A 107 17.28 1.27 9.44
C PHE A 107 18.41 0.27 9.59
N GLY A 108 18.80 -0.03 10.83
CA GLY A 108 19.73 -1.10 11.16
C GLY A 108 18.99 -2.23 11.86
N ALA A 109 18.96 -3.41 11.25
CA ALA A 109 18.45 -4.61 11.89
C ALA A 109 19.54 -5.22 12.78
N ASN A 110 19.23 -5.42 14.06
CA ASN A 110 20.20 -5.91 15.03
C ASN A 110 20.18 -7.44 15.20
N ASP A 111 19.13 -8.11 14.72
CA ASP A 111 18.88 -9.55 14.87
C ASP A 111 18.29 -10.16 13.59
N ASN A 112 18.45 -11.48 13.47
CA ASN A 112 17.84 -12.26 12.39
C ASN A 112 16.32 -12.41 12.58
N GLY A 113 15.59 -12.49 11.47
CA GLY A 113 14.15 -12.60 11.42
C GLY A 113 13.51 -11.62 10.46
N ASP A 114 12.19 -11.57 10.50
CA ASP A 114 11.39 -10.61 9.76
C ASP A 114 11.34 -9.26 10.48
N TRP A 115 11.35 -8.20 9.69
CA TRP A 115 11.15 -6.82 10.16
C TRP A 115 10.00 -6.24 9.35
N VAL A 116 8.84 -6.10 9.99
CA VAL A 116 7.58 -5.72 9.37
C VAL A 116 7.34 -4.23 9.59
N PHE A 117 7.58 -3.43 8.56
CA PHE A 117 7.37 -1.98 8.62
C PHE A 117 5.93 -1.66 8.26
N VAL A 118 5.28 -0.83 9.08
CA VAL A 118 3.89 -0.42 8.92
C VAL A 118 3.78 1.09 8.96
N LEU A 119 3.04 1.62 7.98
CA LEU A 119 2.69 3.03 7.86
C LEU A 119 1.18 3.20 7.97
N ILE A 120 0.76 4.04 8.92
CA ILE A 120 -0.61 4.52 9.06
C ILE A 120 -0.56 6.03 8.81
N PRO A 121 -0.89 6.48 7.59
CA PRO A 121 -0.84 7.89 7.23
C PRO A 121 -2.09 8.62 7.74
N TYR A 122 -2.03 9.95 7.81
CA TYR A 122 -3.27 10.73 7.85
C TYR A 122 -4.10 10.48 6.56
N PRO A 123 -5.44 10.39 6.63
CA PRO A 123 -6.28 10.21 5.45
C PRO A 123 -6.09 11.31 4.40
N TYR A 124 -5.60 10.92 3.23
CA TYR A 124 -5.40 11.79 2.07
C TYR A 124 -6.75 12.16 1.44
N PHE A 125 -6.94 13.44 1.10
CA PHE A 125 -8.10 13.91 0.36
C PHE A 125 -7.85 13.85 -1.16
N GLU A 126 -8.60 13.00 -1.87
CA GLU A 126 -8.58 12.92 -3.33
C GLU A 126 -9.62 13.88 -3.92
N GLU A 127 -9.14 15.05 -4.36
CA GLU A 127 -10.00 16.12 -4.89
C GLU A 127 -10.88 15.67 -6.05
N ARG A 128 -10.40 14.76 -6.92
CA ARG A 128 -11.19 14.27 -8.06
C ARG A 128 -12.36 13.39 -7.64
N GLU A 129 -12.24 12.70 -6.51
CA GLU A 129 -13.25 11.78 -5.98
C GLU A 129 -14.11 12.43 -4.90
N GLY A 130 -13.65 13.52 -4.28
CA GLY A 130 -14.34 14.20 -3.20
C GLY A 130 -14.39 13.37 -1.91
N THR A 131 -13.52 12.38 -1.79
CA THR A 131 -13.43 11.41 -0.68
C THR A 131 -12.05 11.43 -0.05
N HIS A 132 -11.95 10.82 1.13
CA HIS A 132 -10.70 10.53 1.78
C HIS A 132 -10.29 9.08 1.54
N MET A 133 -8.98 8.85 1.55
CA MET A 133 -8.38 7.53 1.48
C MET A 133 -7.26 7.42 2.50
N GLN A 134 -7.19 6.27 3.16
CA GLN A 134 -6.13 5.93 4.09
C GLN A 134 -5.60 4.55 3.73
N GLN A 135 -4.40 4.52 3.16
CA GLN A 135 -3.72 3.28 2.80
C GLN A 135 -2.83 2.83 3.94
N ILE A 136 -3.20 1.72 4.57
CA ILE A 136 -2.45 1.10 5.64
C ILE A 136 -1.41 0.19 5.01
N THR A 137 -0.18 0.69 4.93
CA THR A 137 0.87 0.07 4.12
C THR A 137 1.81 -0.75 4.97
N LYS A 138 2.05 -1.99 4.50
CA LYS A 138 3.00 -2.93 5.08
C LYS A 138 4.06 -3.34 4.05
N VAL A 139 5.32 -3.37 4.47
CA VAL A 139 6.42 -4.05 3.75
C VAL A 139 7.21 -4.90 4.74
N ILE A 140 7.73 -6.02 4.28
CA ILE A 140 8.43 -6.99 5.12
C ILE A 140 9.83 -7.18 4.56
N THR A 141 10.85 -6.92 5.39
CA THR A 141 12.24 -7.30 5.09
C THR A 141 12.63 -8.50 5.96
N ASN A 142 13.64 -9.26 5.54
CA ASN A 142 14.15 -10.39 6.31
C ASN A 142 15.68 -10.32 6.42
N ARG A 143 16.19 -10.62 7.61
CA ARG A 143 17.61 -10.80 7.89
C ARG A 143 17.88 -12.27 8.25
N GLY A 144 18.79 -12.92 7.54
CA GLY A 144 19.28 -14.25 7.89
C GLY A 144 18.35 -15.42 7.54
N GLY A 145 17.26 -15.18 6.82
CA GLY A 145 16.35 -16.22 6.32
C GLY A 145 15.43 -16.85 7.38
N GLU A 146 15.47 -16.38 8.63
CA GLU A 146 14.61 -16.89 9.69
C GLU A 146 13.20 -16.32 9.57
N GLU A 147 12.18 -17.17 9.53
CA GLU A 147 10.77 -16.77 9.44
C GLU A 147 10.17 -16.56 10.84
N THR A 148 9.78 -15.33 11.18
CA THR A 148 9.32 -14.97 12.54
C THR A 148 7.95 -14.30 12.58
N ASP A 149 7.68 -13.35 11.68
CA ASP A 149 6.54 -12.44 11.76
C ASP A 149 5.75 -12.29 10.46
N TRP A 150 6.31 -12.66 9.30
CA TRP A 150 5.74 -12.29 7.99
C TRP A 150 4.26 -12.70 7.82
N LYS A 151 3.87 -13.87 8.36
CA LYS A 151 2.50 -14.43 8.30
C LYS A 151 1.56 -13.98 9.42
N ASN A 152 2.04 -13.16 10.35
CA ASN A 152 1.26 -12.73 11.50
C ASN A 152 0.44 -11.48 11.17
N ARG A 153 -0.71 -11.35 11.82
CA ARG A 153 -1.43 -10.07 11.88
C ARG A 153 -0.67 -9.15 12.84
N VAL A 154 -0.35 -7.93 12.40
CA VAL A 154 0.43 -6.98 13.21
C VAL A 154 -0.23 -5.60 13.36
N ILE A 155 -1.35 -5.36 12.69
CA ILE A 155 -2.02 -4.06 12.68
C ILE A 155 -3.37 -4.15 13.39
N GLU A 156 -3.41 -3.65 14.63
CA GLU A 156 -4.62 -3.59 15.43
C GLU A 156 -5.50 -2.40 15.02
N GLY A 157 -6.83 -2.58 14.98
CA GLY A 157 -7.79 -1.50 14.69
C GLY A 157 -7.88 -1.05 13.22
N TYR A 158 -7.05 -1.60 12.35
CA TYR A 158 -6.98 -1.26 10.92
C TYR A 158 -7.07 -2.51 10.04
N PRO A 159 -7.48 -2.36 8.76
CA PRO A 159 -7.49 -3.46 7.82
C PRO A 159 -6.07 -3.91 7.46
N GLU A 160 -5.92 -5.17 7.09
CA GLU A 160 -4.61 -5.76 6.82
C GLU A 160 -4.68 -6.86 5.74
N ILE A 161 -3.64 -6.94 4.91
CA ILE A 161 -3.37 -8.12 4.08
C ILE A 161 -2.35 -8.99 4.82
N ILE A 162 -2.75 -10.20 5.19
CA ILE A 162 -1.90 -11.22 5.81
C ILE A 162 -1.36 -12.11 4.69
N PRO A 163 -0.05 -12.11 4.41
CA PRO A 163 0.52 -13.03 3.43
C PRO A 163 0.47 -14.48 3.95
N LEU A 164 0.19 -15.40 3.03
CA LEU A 164 0.21 -16.85 3.26
C LEU A 164 1.24 -17.57 2.38
N THR A 165 1.86 -16.83 1.45
CA THR A 165 3.12 -17.16 0.80
C THR A 165 4.16 -16.15 1.30
N ASN A 166 5.41 -16.58 1.50
CA ASN A 166 6.48 -15.66 1.92
C ASN A 166 6.51 -14.43 0.99
N PRO A 167 6.51 -13.19 1.51
CA PRO A 167 6.46 -11.96 0.70
C PRO A 167 7.78 -11.66 -0.03
N ILE A 168 8.88 -12.34 0.33
CA ILE A 168 10.10 -12.40 -0.47
C ILE A 168 10.06 -13.77 -1.16
N THR A 169 9.55 -13.79 -2.39
CA THR A 169 9.24 -15.01 -3.15
C THR A 169 9.96 -15.00 -4.48
N TRP A 170 9.70 -16.00 -5.32
CA TRP A 170 10.18 -16.06 -6.70
C TRP A 170 9.08 -15.61 -7.66
N LYS A 171 9.47 -15.06 -8.80
CA LYS A 171 8.57 -14.97 -9.94
C LYS A 171 8.03 -16.35 -10.31
N ASP A 172 6.86 -16.38 -10.93
CA ASP A 172 6.16 -17.61 -11.33
C ASP A 172 5.70 -18.51 -10.15
N ASN A 173 6.06 -18.19 -8.90
CA ASN A 173 5.49 -18.82 -7.72
C ASN A 173 4.10 -18.24 -7.38
N MET A 174 3.20 -19.04 -6.83
CA MET A 174 1.87 -18.55 -6.44
C MET A 174 1.97 -17.78 -5.11
N PHE A 175 1.63 -16.49 -5.14
CA PHE A 175 1.39 -15.72 -3.92
C PHE A 175 -0.06 -15.90 -3.47
N LYS A 176 -0.25 -16.21 -2.18
CA LYS A 176 -1.55 -16.24 -1.51
C LYS A 176 -1.57 -15.21 -0.39
N GLY A 177 -2.69 -14.49 -0.26
CA GLY A 177 -2.93 -13.56 0.85
C GLY A 177 -4.34 -13.72 1.40
N GLN A 178 -4.55 -13.27 2.64
CA GLN A 178 -5.86 -13.14 3.26
C GLN A 178 -6.09 -11.69 3.66
N VAL A 179 -7.22 -11.12 3.23
CA VAL A 179 -7.64 -9.78 3.61
C VAL A 179 -8.51 -9.86 4.86
N VAL A 180 -8.16 -9.08 5.88
CA VAL A 180 -8.91 -8.97 7.13
C VAL A 180 -9.27 -7.52 7.43
N ASN A 181 -10.43 -7.30 8.05
CA ASN A 181 -10.86 -5.98 8.51
C ASN A 181 -10.17 -5.54 9.81
N ASN A 182 -10.58 -4.38 10.32
CA ASN A 182 -10.08 -3.74 11.54
C ASN A 182 -10.13 -4.64 12.79
N ASN A 183 -11.02 -5.62 12.81
CA ASN A 183 -11.18 -6.59 13.90
C ASN A 183 -10.43 -7.91 13.65
N GLY A 184 -9.65 -8.01 12.57
CA GLY A 184 -8.94 -9.23 12.18
C GLY A 184 -9.86 -10.31 11.59
N LYS A 185 -11.10 -9.96 11.22
CA LYS A 185 -12.02 -10.91 10.60
C LYS A 185 -11.83 -10.91 9.07
N PRO A 186 -11.79 -12.08 8.42
CA PRO A 186 -11.69 -12.13 6.97
C PRO A 186 -12.89 -11.47 6.28
N VAL A 187 -12.65 -10.90 5.10
CA VAL A 187 -13.66 -10.16 4.33
C VAL A 187 -13.77 -10.65 2.89
N SER A 188 -14.99 -11.01 2.49
CA SER A 188 -15.30 -11.50 1.15
C SER A 188 -15.60 -10.37 0.17
N ASP A 189 -15.47 -10.67 -1.13
CA ASP A 189 -15.85 -9.77 -2.23
C ASP A 189 -15.13 -8.40 -2.18
N ILE A 190 -13.92 -8.39 -1.63
CA ILE A 190 -13.06 -7.21 -1.64
C ILE A 190 -12.29 -7.19 -2.95
N LYS A 191 -12.38 -6.07 -3.67
CA LYS A 191 -11.55 -5.79 -4.83
C LYS A 191 -10.09 -5.61 -4.41
N VAL A 192 -9.21 -6.43 -4.97
CA VAL A 192 -7.75 -6.32 -4.82
C VAL A 192 -7.16 -5.89 -6.15
N LEU A 193 -6.42 -4.78 -6.14
CA LEU A 193 -5.62 -4.31 -7.25
C LEU A 193 -4.15 -4.67 -7.00
N ILE A 194 -3.47 -5.14 -8.03
CA ILE A 194 -2.08 -5.56 -7.94
C ILE A 194 -1.32 -4.91 -9.08
N GLU A 195 -0.22 -4.23 -8.78
CA GLU A 195 0.62 -3.57 -9.79
C GLU A 195 2.11 -3.87 -9.60
N TYR A 196 2.83 -3.96 -10.73
CA TYR A 196 4.28 -4.11 -10.77
C TYR A 196 4.98 -2.76 -10.73
N LEU A 197 5.96 -2.59 -9.83
CA LEU A 197 6.80 -1.38 -9.78
C LEU A 197 7.72 -1.33 -10.99
N ASN A 198 7.24 -0.67 -12.04
CA ASN A 198 7.78 -0.79 -13.39
C ASN A 198 8.94 0.16 -13.69
N ALA A 199 9.45 0.88 -12.70
CA ALA A 199 10.62 1.73 -12.81
C ALA A 199 11.47 1.56 -11.55
N ASP A 200 12.78 1.75 -11.69
CA ASP A 200 13.65 1.84 -10.52
C ASP A 200 13.42 3.15 -9.80
N ILE A 201 13.82 3.20 -8.53
CA ILE A 201 13.76 4.41 -7.71
C ILE A 201 15.18 4.80 -7.35
N GLU A 202 15.62 5.93 -7.89
CA GLU A 202 16.95 6.47 -7.73
C GLU A 202 16.85 7.94 -7.36
N ASN A 203 17.67 8.41 -6.41
CA ASN A 203 17.71 9.82 -6.00
C ASN A 203 16.33 10.42 -5.68
N SER A 204 15.46 9.65 -5.04
CA SER A 204 14.09 10.03 -4.69
C SER A 204 13.19 10.36 -5.89
N GLN A 205 13.32 9.65 -6.98
CA GLN A 205 12.41 9.71 -8.12
C GLN A 205 12.40 8.38 -8.87
N PHE A 206 11.39 8.17 -9.72
CA PHE A 206 11.41 7.08 -10.68
C PHE A 206 12.50 7.30 -11.73
N SER A 207 13.16 6.22 -12.15
CA SER A 207 14.00 6.20 -13.36
C SER A 207 13.17 6.49 -14.60
N ASP A 208 13.78 7.11 -15.61
CA ASP A 208 13.10 7.40 -16.88
C ASP A 208 12.83 6.15 -17.73
N THR A 209 13.49 5.04 -17.41
CA THR A 209 13.34 3.75 -18.10
C THR A 209 12.33 2.87 -17.40
N LEU A 210 11.37 2.36 -18.17
CA LEU A 210 10.44 1.33 -17.71
C LEU A 210 11.05 -0.07 -17.90
N LYS A 211 10.77 -0.98 -16.97
CA LYS A 211 11.31 -2.34 -16.96
C LYS A 211 10.57 -3.27 -17.91
N GLN A 212 9.26 -3.08 -18.06
CA GLN A 212 8.34 -3.97 -18.76
C GLN A 212 7.23 -3.19 -19.48
N ASP A 213 6.75 -3.72 -20.60
CA ASP A 213 5.71 -3.06 -21.41
C ASP A 213 4.29 -3.63 -21.19
N LYS A 214 4.19 -4.82 -20.60
CA LYS A 214 2.93 -5.59 -20.52
C LYS A 214 2.85 -6.36 -19.21
N LYS A 215 1.63 -6.80 -18.87
CA LYS A 215 1.33 -7.62 -17.67
C LYS A 215 1.75 -6.91 -16.37
N LEU A 216 1.38 -5.64 -16.26
CA LEU A 216 1.79 -4.76 -15.16
C LEU A 216 0.73 -4.66 -14.05
N THR A 217 -0.53 -4.91 -14.37
CA THR A 217 -1.67 -4.68 -13.47
C THR A 217 -2.60 -5.88 -13.50
N MET A 218 -3.17 -6.23 -12.36
CA MET A 218 -4.19 -7.24 -12.19
C MET A 218 -5.28 -6.75 -11.25
N THR A 219 -6.50 -7.25 -11.44
CA THR A 219 -7.63 -7.05 -10.53
C THR A 219 -8.25 -8.40 -10.24
N LEU A 220 -8.52 -8.65 -8.97
CA LEU A 220 -9.22 -9.84 -8.50
C LEU A 220 -10.12 -9.49 -7.32
N TYR A 221 -10.92 -10.44 -6.87
CA TYR A 221 -11.77 -10.30 -5.69
C TYR A 221 -11.45 -11.39 -4.68
N THR A 222 -11.56 -11.07 -3.40
CA THR A 222 -11.40 -12.09 -2.34
C THR A 222 -12.55 -13.08 -2.33
N ASP A 223 -12.23 -14.34 -2.00
CA ASP A 223 -13.25 -15.38 -1.80
C ASP A 223 -14.06 -15.18 -0.50
N ALA A 224 -14.99 -16.10 -0.21
CA ALA A 224 -15.84 -16.04 0.97
C ALA A 224 -15.07 -16.00 2.31
N ASN A 225 -13.80 -16.41 2.34
CA ASN A 225 -12.93 -16.43 3.51
C ASN A 225 -11.83 -15.36 3.44
N GLY A 226 -11.97 -14.38 2.55
CA GLY A 226 -11.02 -13.28 2.38
C GLY A 226 -9.72 -13.65 1.67
N TYR A 227 -9.63 -14.83 1.06
CA TYR A 227 -8.41 -15.24 0.36
C TYR A 227 -8.36 -14.70 -1.07
N PHE A 228 -7.15 -14.43 -1.52
CA PHE A 228 -6.84 -14.26 -2.93
C PHE A 228 -5.50 -14.92 -3.28
N SER A 229 -5.29 -15.13 -4.57
CA SER A 229 -4.02 -15.62 -5.09
C SER A 229 -3.70 -15.03 -6.45
N PHE A 230 -2.42 -14.80 -6.71
CA PHE A 230 -1.91 -14.43 -8.03
C PHE A 230 -0.47 -14.95 -8.20
N THR A 231 0.04 -14.87 -9.42
CA THR A 231 1.43 -15.23 -9.73
C THR A 231 2.14 -13.99 -10.28
N PRO A 232 3.17 -13.44 -9.60
CA PRO A 232 3.99 -12.39 -10.17
C PRO A 232 4.74 -12.94 -11.39
N VAL A 233 4.56 -12.32 -12.55
CA VAL A 233 5.15 -12.75 -13.83
C VAL A 233 6.45 -12.04 -14.18
N HIS A 234 6.84 -11.08 -13.34
CA HIS A 234 8.04 -10.25 -13.47
C HIS A 234 8.79 -10.24 -12.15
N SER A 235 10.12 -10.28 -12.22
CA SER A 235 10.98 -10.06 -11.05
C SER A 235 10.93 -8.59 -10.61
N GLY A 236 10.84 -8.35 -9.30
CA GLY A 236 10.81 -7.03 -8.67
C GLY A 236 9.65 -6.86 -7.70
N TYR A 237 9.37 -5.60 -7.37
CA TYR A 237 8.32 -5.24 -6.43
C TYR A 237 6.92 -5.35 -7.05
N TRP A 238 5.99 -5.90 -6.27
CA TRP A 238 4.56 -5.90 -6.57
C TRP A 238 3.80 -5.27 -5.41
N GLY A 239 3.04 -4.22 -5.72
CA GLY A 239 2.14 -3.55 -4.79
C GLY A 239 0.76 -4.21 -4.86
N ILE A 240 0.21 -4.58 -3.72
CA ILE A 240 -1.10 -5.19 -3.58
C ILE A 240 -1.94 -4.27 -2.71
N VAL A 241 -3.09 -3.82 -3.20
CA VAL A 241 -4.04 -3.02 -2.42
C VAL A 241 -5.42 -3.67 -2.42
N ALA A 242 -5.94 -3.93 -1.23
CA ALA A 242 -7.32 -4.35 -0.99
C ALA A 242 -8.14 -3.11 -0.60
N LEU A 243 -9.12 -2.76 -1.42
CA LEU A 243 -9.82 -1.47 -1.34
C LEU A 243 -10.98 -1.51 -0.34
N ASN A 244 -11.14 -0.41 0.41
CA ASN A 244 -12.25 -0.13 1.32
C ASN A 244 -12.56 -1.27 2.33
N VAL A 245 -11.50 -1.95 2.78
CA VAL A 245 -11.58 -3.10 3.70
C VAL A 245 -12.08 -2.69 5.08
N GLY A 246 -11.83 -1.44 5.48
CA GLY A 246 -12.31 -0.90 6.76
C GLY A 246 -13.81 -0.66 6.82
N GLY A 247 -14.55 -0.90 5.73
CA GLY A 247 -15.99 -0.71 5.64
C GLY A 247 -16.39 0.76 5.56
N GLU A 248 -17.68 1.02 5.70
CA GLU A 248 -18.23 2.38 5.59
C GLU A 248 -17.73 3.28 6.72
N LYS A 249 -16.98 4.33 6.33
CA LYS A 249 -16.41 5.32 7.24
C LYS A 249 -16.51 6.71 6.64
N PHE A 250 -16.47 7.71 7.52
CA PHE A 250 -16.54 9.11 7.15
C PHE A 250 -15.50 9.95 7.88
N LYS A 251 -15.02 10.98 7.20
CA LYS A 251 -14.19 12.05 7.74
C LYS A 251 -14.72 13.37 7.19
N ASN A 252 -15.04 14.32 8.08
CA ASN A 252 -15.63 15.61 7.71
C ASN A 252 -16.87 15.48 6.80
N ASN A 253 -17.75 14.51 7.09
CA ASN A 253 -18.95 14.16 6.30
C ASN A 253 -18.66 13.69 4.85
N ARG A 254 -17.41 13.35 4.54
CA ARG A 254 -16.99 12.75 3.27
C ARG A 254 -16.61 11.30 3.49
N GLY A 255 -16.86 10.44 2.50
CA GLY A 255 -16.49 9.03 2.58
C GLY A 255 -15.00 8.84 2.82
N LEU A 256 -14.63 7.82 3.58
CA LEU A 256 -13.25 7.43 3.87
C LEU A 256 -13.05 5.97 3.47
N SER A 257 -12.24 5.73 2.44
CA SER A 257 -11.75 4.39 2.12
C SER A 257 -10.55 4.06 3.00
N GLN A 258 -10.67 3.04 3.85
CA GLN A 258 -9.52 2.45 4.52
C GLN A 258 -9.08 1.20 3.74
N ASP A 259 -7.92 1.30 3.10
CA ASP A 259 -7.36 0.26 2.25
C ASP A 259 -6.23 -0.45 2.98
N ALA A 260 -6.05 -1.74 2.71
CA ALA A 260 -4.89 -2.49 3.18
C ALA A 260 -3.90 -2.65 2.02
N VAL A 261 -2.64 -2.26 2.23
CA VAL A 261 -1.58 -2.33 1.22
C VAL A 261 -0.45 -3.23 1.70
N LEU A 262 0.00 -4.14 0.85
CA LEU A 262 1.17 -4.99 1.06
C LEU A 262 2.11 -4.88 -0.14
N TRP A 263 3.38 -4.66 0.14
CA TRP A 263 4.46 -4.77 -0.84
C TRP A 263 5.19 -6.10 -0.70
N ILE A 264 5.31 -6.82 -1.81
CA ILE A 264 6.08 -8.06 -1.92
C ILE A 264 7.20 -7.89 -2.94
N TYR A 265 8.20 -8.76 -2.89
CA TYR A 265 9.25 -8.85 -3.89
C TYR A 265 9.27 -10.25 -4.48
N ALA A 266 9.29 -10.34 -5.81
CA ALA A 266 9.47 -11.57 -6.54
C ALA A 266 10.87 -11.57 -7.17
N GLU A 267 11.74 -12.50 -6.81
CA GLU A 267 13.07 -12.69 -7.42
C GLU A 267 12.99 -13.29 -8.82
#